data_AF-A0A2G6C3P6-F1
#
_entry.id   AF-A0A2G6C3P6-F1
#
_cell.length_a   1.000
_cell.length_b   1.000
_cell.length_c   1.000
_cell.angle_alpha   90.00
_cell.angle_beta   90.00
_cell.angle_gamma   90.00
#
_symmetry.space_group_name_H-M   'P 1'
#
loop_
_entity.id
_entity.type
_entity.pdbx_description
1 polymer ?
#
loop_
_entity_poly.entity_id
_entity_poly.type
_entity_poly.pdbx_seq_one_letter_code
_entity_poly.pdbx_strand_id
1 'polypeptide(L)'
;MIGNLKTKSQGFTIIEVLIVLAIAGLIMLIVFLAVPALQRNSRNTQYKNDAASLLSAATEYTNNNNGTLPTSSDAATVAGLAKTQAITNLNVVTGGSAAVTPAFDTATIVTGRRCGTVGAGSVTPQAGPTRAMVIIYAVENSSGGIVAQCTES
;
A
#
# COMPACT_ATOMS: atom_id res chain seq x y z
N MET A 1 -71.03 21.06 -21.12
CA MET A 1 -70.72 20.93 -19.67
C MET A 1 -69.22 20.72 -19.55
N ILE A 2 -68.48 21.74 -19.12
CA ILE A 2 -67.02 21.64 -18.92
C ILE A 2 -66.82 21.43 -17.42
N GLY A 3 -66.40 20.21 -17.05
CA GLY A 3 -66.13 19.83 -15.67
C GLY A 3 -64.85 20.49 -15.16
N ASN A 4 -64.96 21.16 -14.03
CA ASN A 4 -63.87 21.88 -13.37
C ASN A 4 -62.82 20.89 -12.83
N LEU A 5 -61.65 20.79 -13.48
CA LEU A 5 -60.50 20.02 -12.98
C LEU A 5 -59.80 20.82 -11.87
N LYS A 6 -60.09 20.47 -10.62
CA LYS A 6 -59.47 21.07 -9.43
C LYS A 6 -58.05 20.53 -9.29
N THR A 7 -57.03 21.31 -9.66
CA THR A 7 -55.63 20.95 -9.48
C THR A 7 -55.27 21.09 -7.99
N LYS A 8 -54.99 19.97 -7.31
CA LYS A 8 -54.41 19.98 -5.97
C LYS A 8 -52.95 20.43 -6.09
N SER A 9 -52.66 21.68 -5.74
CA SER A 9 -51.28 22.12 -5.54
C SER A 9 -50.76 21.48 -4.26
N GLN A 10 -50.05 20.35 -4.39
CA GLN A 10 -49.33 19.72 -3.30
C GLN A 10 -47.96 20.40 -3.21
N GLY A 11 -47.84 21.38 -2.31
CA GLY A 11 -46.59 22.09 -2.06
C GLY A 11 -45.62 21.26 -1.23
N PHE A 12 -44.37 21.20 -1.70
CA PHE A 12 -43.20 20.69 -0.98
C PHE A 12 -43.05 21.47 0.33
N THR A 13 -43.22 20.81 1.48
CA THR A 13 -43.21 21.52 2.77
C THR A 13 -41.79 21.81 3.22
N ILE A 14 -41.56 22.94 3.90
CA ILE A 14 -40.24 23.32 4.45
C ILE A 14 -39.70 22.20 5.35
N ILE A 15 -40.57 21.57 6.15
CA ILE A 15 -40.19 20.45 7.03
C ILE A 15 -39.67 19.25 6.24
N GLU A 16 -40.25 18.95 5.08
CA GLU A 16 -39.84 17.86 4.20
C GLU A 16 -38.44 18.11 3.64
N VAL A 17 -38.16 19.36 3.23
CA VAL A 17 -36.82 19.76 2.76
C VAL A 17 -35.78 19.65 3.87
N LEU A 18 -36.13 20.07 5.09
CA LEU A 18 -35.22 20.05 6.23
C LEU A 18 -34.82 18.63 6.62
N ILE A 19 -35.76 17.69 6.61
CA ILE A 19 -35.47 16.28 6.90
C ILE A 19 -34.53 15.69 5.84
N VAL A 20 -34.76 15.99 4.56
CA VAL A 20 -33.89 15.53 3.46
C VAL A 20 -32.47 16.08 3.61
N LEU A 21 -32.33 17.37 3.90
CA LEU A 21 -31.02 17.99 4.09
C LEU A 21 -30.31 17.46 5.34
N ALA A 22 -31.04 17.16 6.42
CA ALA A 22 -30.47 16.57 7.62
C ALA A 22 -29.91 15.16 7.36
N ILE A 23 -30.66 14.30 6.68
CA ILE A 23 -30.20 12.95 6.32
C ILE A 23 -29.03 13.03 5.33
N ALA A 24 -29.11 13.91 4.32
CA ALA A 24 -28.03 14.12 3.36
C ALA A 24 -26.73 14.61 4.05
N GLY A 25 -26.84 15.53 5.01
CA GLY A 25 -25.70 16.01 5.80
C GLY A 25 -25.06 14.91 6.64
N LEU A 26 -25.86 14.04 7.27
CA LEU A 26 -25.36 12.90 8.04
C LEU A 26 -24.60 11.90 7.16
N ILE A 27 -25.14 11.56 5.99
CA ILE A 27 -24.49 10.65 5.04
C ILE A 27 -23.15 11.24 4.55
N MET A 28 -23.13 12.53 4.21
CA MET A 28 -21.92 13.21 3.76
C MET A 28 -20.80 13.16 4.80
N LEU A 29 -21.12 13.32 6.09
CA LEU A 29 -20.14 13.22 7.17
C LEU A 29 -19.46 11.84 7.17
N ILE A 30 -20.24 10.77 7.09
CA ILE A 30 -19.71 9.39 7.05
C ILE A 30 -18.84 9.18 5.80
N VAL A 31 -19.31 9.62 4.63
CA VAL A 31 -18.58 9.45 3.35
C VAL A 31 -17.23 10.16 3.40
N PHE A 32 -17.16 11.38 3.93
CA PHE A 32 -15.89 12.12 4.02
C PHE A 32 -14.88 11.50 4.97
N LEU A 33 -15.32 10.82 6.02
CA LEU A 33 -14.42 10.07 6.90
C LEU A 33 -14.00 8.72 6.31
N ALA A 34 -14.94 8.03 5.65
CA ALA A 34 -14.75 6.67 5.17
C ALA A 34 -13.92 6.58 3.87
N VAL A 35 -14.18 7.45 2.89
CA VAL A 35 -13.52 7.37 1.57
C VAL A 35 -12.00 7.51 1.66
N PRO A 36 -11.44 8.48 2.40
CA PRO A 36 -9.99 8.58 2.56
C PRO A 36 -9.39 7.34 3.22
N ALA A 37 -10.07 6.75 4.21
CA ALA A 37 -9.62 5.53 4.88
C ALA A 37 -9.59 4.33 3.93
N LEU A 38 -10.61 4.16 3.09
CA LEU A 38 -10.66 3.11 2.08
C LEU A 38 -9.57 3.25 1.02
N GLN A 39 -9.29 4.48 0.57
CA GLN A 39 -8.20 4.73 -0.38
C GLN A 39 -6.83 4.36 0.19
N ARG A 40 -6.56 4.71 1.45
CA ARG A 40 -5.33 4.29 2.15
C ARG A 40 -5.22 2.77 2.26
N ASN A 41 -6.31 2.10 2.64
CA ASN A 41 -6.30 0.65 2.78
C ASN A 41 -6.05 -0.07 1.43
N SER A 42 -6.61 0.48 0.35
CA SER A 42 -6.34 0.00 -1.01
C SER A 42 -4.86 0.17 -1.38
N ARG A 43 -4.26 1.34 -1.14
CA ARG A 43 -2.82 1.57 -1.40
C ARG A 43 -1.93 0.67 -0.56
N ASN A 44 -2.23 0.51 0.73
CA ASN A 44 -1.48 -0.40 1.60
C ASN A 44 -1.53 -1.85 1.11
N THR A 45 -2.69 -2.29 0.59
CA THR A 45 -2.81 -3.59 -0.05
C THR A 45 -1.93 -3.68 -1.30
N GLN A 46 -1.89 -2.63 -2.12
CA GLN A 46 -1.00 -2.57 -3.29
C GLN A 46 0.49 -2.64 -2.91
N TYR A 47 0.94 -1.87 -1.91
CA TYR A 47 2.33 -1.93 -1.43
C TYR A 47 2.74 -3.32 -0.93
N LYS A 48 1.84 -4.01 -0.21
CA LYS A 48 2.07 -5.38 0.26
C LYS A 48 2.15 -6.38 -0.89
N ASN A 49 1.28 -6.24 -1.88
CA ASN A 49 1.28 -7.10 -3.07
C ASN A 49 2.56 -6.88 -3.90
N ASP A 50 2.96 -5.63 -4.11
CA ASP A 50 4.20 -5.29 -4.81
C ASP A 50 5.43 -5.87 -4.10
N ALA A 51 5.48 -5.78 -2.77
CA ALA A 51 6.56 -6.39 -1.98
C ALA A 51 6.59 -7.92 -2.12
N ALA A 52 5.43 -8.57 -2.17
CA ALA A 52 5.36 -10.01 -2.43
C ALA A 52 5.81 -10.37 -3.86
N SER A 53 5.40 -9.58 -4.86
CA SER A 53 5.83 -9.75 -6.25
C SER A 53 7.34 -9.56 -6.41
N LEU A 54 7.93 -8.56 -5.74
CA LEU A 54 9.38 -8.35 -5.73
C LEU A 54 10.11 -9.53 -5.10
N LEU A 55 9.56 -10.13 -4.04
CA LEU A 55 10.16 -11.28 -3.39
C LEU A 55 10.14 -12.51 -4.31
N SER A 56 9.01 -12.75 -4.99
CA SER A 56 8.91 -13.79 -6.02
C SER A 56 9.88 -13.54 -7.17
N ALA A 57 9.98 -12.31 -7.66
CA ALA A 57 10.89 -11.94 -8.75
C ALA A 57 12.38 -12.10 -8.35
N ALA A 58 12.74 -11.72 -7.13
CA ALA A 58 14.10 -11.90 -6.62
C ALA A 58 14.45 -13.38 -6.40
N THR A 59 13.46 -14.18 -6.00
CA THR A 59 13.59 -15.65 -5.90
C THR A 59 13.74 -16.28 -7.29
N GLU A 60 12.94 -15.86 -8.27
CA GLU A 60 13.04 -16.30 -9.66
C GLU A 60 14.40 -15.94 -10.26
N TYR A 61 14.86 -14.71 -10.05
CA TYR A 61 16.21 -14.30 -10.43
C TYR A 61 17.26 -15.24 -9.82
N THR A 62 17.16 -15.53 -8.52
CA THR A 62 18.09 -16.40 -7.82
C THR A 62 18.09 -17.82 -8.41
N ASN A 63 16.92 -18.37 -8.72
CA ASN A 63 16.79 -19.69 -9.34
C ASN A 63 17.40 -19.73 -10.75
N ASN A 64 17.20 -18.67 -11.54
CA ASN A 64 17.71 -18.56 -12.90
C ASN A 64 19.22 -18.25 -12.96
N ASN A 65 19.82 -17.81 -11.86
CA ASN A 65 21.24 -17.46 -11.76
C ASN A 65 22.02 -18.40 -10.82
N ASN A 66 21.74 -19.71 -10.90
CA ASN A 66 22.45 -20.77 -10.16
C ASN A 66 22.46 -20.60 -8.63
N GLY A 67 21.44 -19.95 -8.07
CA GLY A 67 21.36 -19.67 -6.64
C GLY A 67 22.11 -18.41 -6.20
N THR A 68 22.57 -17.58 -7.14
CA THR A 68 23.20 -16.29 -6.86
C THR A 68 22.13 -15.27 -6.50
N LEU A 69 22.23 -14.69 -5.30
CA LEU A 69 21.30 -13.65 -4.85
C LEU A 69 21.52 -12.36 -5.65
N PRO A 70 20.47 -11.56 -5.89
CA PRO A 70 20.60 -10.29 -6.58
C PRO A 70 21.49 -9.33 -5.80
N THR A 71 22.25 -8.53 -6.54
CA THR A 71 23.08 -7.44 -6.04
C THR A 71 22.57 -6.09 -6.54
N SER A 72 23.22 -4.99 -6.17
CA SER A 72 22.82 -3.64 -6.61
C SER A 72 22.77 -3.48 -8.14
N SER A 73 23.60 -4.20 -8.90
CA SER A 73 23.57 -4.17 -10.36
C SER A 73 22.34 -4.83 -10.97
N ASP A 74 21.66 -5.69 -10.19
CA ASP A 74 20.58 -6.54 -10.68
C ASP A 74 19.20 -5.97 -10.34
N ALA A 75 19.16 -4.81 -9.66
CA ALA A 75 17.93 -4.15 -9.23
C ALA A 75 16.96 -3.90 -10.39
N ALA A 76 17.47 -3.41 -11.54
CA ALA A 76 16.63 -3.18 -12.71
C ALA A 76 16.03 -4.48 -13.27
N THR A 77 16.81 -5.57 -13.28
CA THR A 77 16.36 -6.89 -13.73
C THR A 77 15.25 -7.43 -12.83
N VAL A 78 15.45 -7.38 -11.51
CA VAL A 78 14.44 -7.84 -10.53
C VAL A 78 13.18 -6.99 -10.61
N ALA A 79 13.30 -5.66 -10.71
CA ALA A 79 12.16 -4.76 -10.85
C ALA A 79 11.35 -5.04 -12.14
N GLY A 80 12.03 -5.33 -13.25
CA GLY A 80 11.38 -5.69 -14.52
C GLY A 80 10.57 -6.99 -14.45
N LEU A 81 11.00 -7.96 -13.63
CA LEU A 81 10.30 -9.22 -13.40
C LEU A 81 9.09 -9.04 -12.46
N ALA A 82 9.20 -8.18 -11.44
CA ALA A 82 8.18 -8.02 -10.42
C ALA A 82 6.91 -7.29 -10.89
N LYS A 83 7.00 -6.44 -11.93
CA LYS A 83 5.88 -5.66 -12.48
C LYS A 83 5.06 -4.93 -11.41
N THR A 84 5.75 -4.24 -10.50
CA THR A 84 5.15 -3.46 -9.43
C THR A 84 4.36 -2.26 -9.96
N GLN A 85 3.37 -1.78 -9.21
CA GLN A 85 2.53 -0.64 -9.61
C GLN A 85 2.71 0.59 -8.71
N ALA A 86 2.89 0.39 -7.41
CA ALA A 86 3.04 1.44 -6.42
C ALA A 86 4.50 1.65 -6.00
N ILE A 87 5.32 0.59 -6.00
CA ILE A 87 6.78 0.69 -5.82
C ILE A 87 7.43 0.94 -7.18
N THR A 88 8.15 2.05 -7.32
CA THR A 88 8.80 2.47 -8.57
C THR A 88 10.32 2.48 -8.47
N ASN A 89 10.87 2.53 -7.26
CA ASN A 89 12.30 2.48 -6.98
C ASN A 89 12.65 1.20 -6.24
N LEU A 90 13.67 0.49 -6.72
CA LEU A 90 14.19 -0.70 -6.08
C LEU A 90 15.67 -0.51 -5.77
N ASN A 91 16.03 -0.67 -4.50
CA ASN A 91 17.42 -0.76 -4.07
C ASN A 91 17.75 -2.18 -3.64
N VAL A 92 18.97 -2.64 -3.91
CA VAL A 92 19.44 -3.97 -3.49
C VAL A 92 20.76 -3.80 -2.74
N VAL A 93 20.79 -4.30 -1.49
CA VAL A 93 21.94 -4.20 -0.59
C VAL A 93 22.37 -5.60 -0.17
N THR A 94 23.67 -5.89 -0.24
CA THR A 94 24.23 -7.20 0.15
C THR A 94 24.76 -7.16 1.59
N GLY A 95 24.26 -8.04 2.47
CA GLY A 95 24.85 -8.24 3.79
C GLY A 95 24.80 -7.05 4.75
N GLY A 96 23.89 -6.09 4.58
CA GLY A 96 23.74 -4.92 5.48
C GLY A 96 22.97 -5.24 6.78
N SER A 97 23.35 -4.62 7.91
CA SER A 97 22.62 -4.66 9.19
C SER A 97 22.19 -3.26 9.68
N ALA A 98 22.43 -2.23 8.88
CA ALA A 98 22.00 -0.87 9.22
C ALA A 98 20.47 -0.78 9.16
N ALA A 99 19.88 0.06 10.02
CA ALA A 99 18.47 0.36 9.95
C ALA A 99 18.13 0.98 8.58
N VAL A 100 17.16 0.39 7.89
CA VAL A 100 16.65 0.84 6.61
C VAL A 100 15.35 1.61 6.87
N THR A 101 15.30 2.87 6.47
CA THR A 101 14.10 3.71 6.50
C THR A 101 13.45 3.72 5.11
N PRO A 102 12.36 2.97 4.88
CA PRO A 102 11.72 2.92 3.58
C PRO A 102 10.93 4.20 3.28
N ALA A 103 10.75 4.49 2.00
CA ALA A 103 9.79 5.46 1.48
C ALA A 103 8.64 4.74 0.76
N PHE A 104 7.51 5.41 0.52
CA PHE A 104 6.35 4.77 -0.10
C PHE A 104 6.62 4.19 -1.49
N ASP A 105 7.40 4.88 -2.30
CA ASP A 105 7.71 4.48 -3.67
C ASP A 105 8.96 3.59 -3.79
N THR A 106 9.60 3.26 -2.68
CA THR A 106 10.91 2.63 -2.65
C THR A 106 10.89 1.34 -1.82
N ALA A 107 11.28 0.23 -2.44
CA ALA A 107 11.59 -1.00 -1.73
C ALA A 107 13.10 -1.21 -1.67
N THR A 108 13.58 -1.80 -0.57
CA THR A 108 14.97 -2.23 -0.44
C THR A 108 15.01 -3.73 -0.19
N ILE A 109 15.66 -4.46 -1.10
CA ILE A 109 16.01 -5.86 -0.91
C ILE A 109 17.32 -5.91 -0.16
N VAL A 110 17.38 -6.66 0.93
CA VAL A 110 18.62 -6.94 1.64
C VAL A 110 18.89 -8.43 1.57
N THR A 111 19.96 -8.81 0.85
CA THR A 111 20.33 -10.20 0.63
C THR A 111 21.27 -10.72 1.72
N GLY A 112 21.19 -12.01 2.02
CA GLY A 112 21.85 -12.65 3.17
C GLY A 112 21.24 -12.27 4.52
N ARG A 113 20.04 -11.69 4.52
CA ARG A 113 19.37 -11.15 5.70
C ARG A 113 17.92 -11.62 5.78
N ARG A 114 17.38 -11.61 6.99
CA ARG A 114 15.97 -11.86 7.31
C ARG A 114 15.36 -10.64 7.98
N CYS A 115 14.05 -10.62 8.15
CA CYS A 115 13.44 -9.53 8.89
C CYS A 115 13.95 -9.54 10.34
N GLY A 116 14.39 -8.37 10.82
CA GLY A 116 14.83 -8.16 12.19
C GLY A 116 13.88 -7.22 12.93
N THR A 117 14.42 -6.25 13.65
CA THR A 117 13.62 -5.31 14.43
C THR A 117 12.86 -4.35 13.51
N VAL A 118 11.53 -4.40 13.55
CA VAL A 118 10.64 -3.46 12.84
C VAL A 118 10.24 -2.35 13.80
N GLY A 119 10.79 -1.16 13.61
CA GLY A 119 10.35 0.07 14.25
C GLY A 119 9.25 0.76 13.44
N ALA A 120 8.68 1.83 13.99
CA ALA A 120 7.63 2.58 13.31
C ALA A 120 8.08 3.12 11.93
N GLY A 121 9.32 3.59 11.80
CA GLY A 121 9.83 4.18 10.55
C GLY A 121 11.03 3.47 9.93
N SER A 122 11.49 2.35 10.51
CA SER A 122 12.65 1.63 9.97
C SER A 122 12.60 0.14 10.27
N VAL A 123 13.31 -0.65 9.46
CA VAL A 123 13.58 -2.06 9.73
C VAL A 123 15.09 -2.24 9.85
N THR A 124 15.53 -2.88 10.93
CA THR A 124 16.92 -3.30 11.10
C THR A 124 17.04 -4.78 10.74
N PRO A 125 17.56 -5.13 9.55
CA PRO A 125 17.66 -6.52 9.11
C PRO A 125 18.68 -7.30 9.95
N GLN A 126 18.33 -8.55 10.28
CA GLN A 126 19.20 -9.45 11.04
C GLN A 126 19.90 -10.44 10.09
N ALA A 127 21.04 -10.99 10.53
CA ALA A 127 21.67 -12.12 9.85
C ALA A 127 20.65 -13.24 9.57
N GLY A 128 20.54 -13.59 8.29
CA GLY A 128 19.77 -14.73 7.79
C GLY A 128 20.68 -15.83 7.26
N PRO A 129 20.13 -16.98 6.85
CA PRO A 129 20.90 -18.01 6.16
C PRO A 129 21.44 -17.51 4.81
N THR A 130 22.37 -18.27 4.21
CA THR A 130 23.16 -17.87 3.04
C THR A 130 22.36 -17.46 1.80
N ARG A 131 21.09 -17.90 1.71
CA ARG A 131 20.17 -17.59 0.60
C ARG A 131 18.94 -16.79 1.02
N ALA A 132 18.88 -16.34 2.27
CA ALA A 132 17.77 -15.50 2.71
C ALA A 132 17.85 -14.12 2.08
N MET A 133 16.69 -13.56 1.83
CA MET A 133 16.52 -12.16 1.46
C MET A 133 15.27 -11.60 2.11
N VAL A 134 15.31 -10.32 2.42
CA VAL A 134 14.19 -9.57 3.00
C VAL A 134 13.93 -8.35 2.14
N ILE A 135 12.66 -8.06 1.91
CA ILE A 135 12.20 -6.84 1.27
C ILE A 135 11.64 -5.92 2.33
N ILE A 136 12.20 -4.72 2.41
CA ILE A 136 11.81 -3.67 3.33
C ILE A 136 11.07 -2.60 2.52
N TYR A 137 9.87 -2.25 2.96
CA TYR A 137 8.97 -1.32 2.26
C TYR A 137 8.13 -0.53 3.27
N ALA A 138 7.46 0.51 2.80
CA ALA A 138 6.59 1.36 3.63
C ALA A 138 5.10 1.09 3.34
N VAL A 139 4.28 1.21 4.38
CA VAL A 139 2.81 1.33 4.27
C VAL A 139 2.32 2.55 5.05
N GLU A 140 1.15 3.07 4.73
CA GLU A 140 0.59 4.26 5.38
C GLU A 140 -0.15 3.92 6.69
N ASN A 141 0.04 4.74 7.72
CA ASN A 141 -0.81 4.70 8.92
C ASN A 141 -2.09 5.53 8.77
N SER A 142 -2.92 5.54 9.81
CA SER A 142 -4.19 6.30 9.84
C SER A 142 -4.03 7.82 9.66
N SER A 143 -2.84 8.36 9.95
CA SER A 143 -2.47 9.77 9.79
C SER A 143 -1.72 10.04 8.47
N GLY A 144 -1.54 9.03 7.60
CA GLY A 144 -0.77 9.13 6.35
C GLY A 144 0.76 9.08 6.52
N GLY A 145 1.25 8.80 7.74
CA GLY A 145 2.67 8.61 8.02
C GLY A 145 3.18 7.23 7.59
N ILE A 146 4.49 7.11 7.44
CA ILE A 146 5.16 5.86 7.06
C ILE A 146 5.13 4.88 8.24
N VAL A 147 4.81 3.62 7.94
CA VAL A 147 5.04 2.45 8.78
C VAL A 147 5.95 1.51 8.03
N ALA A 148 7.15 1.28 8.55
CA ALA A 148 8.08 0.34 7.94
C ALA A 148 7.57 -1.10 8.09
N GLN A 149 7.70 -1.88 7.03
CA GLN A 149 7.30 -3.27 6.95
C GLN A 149 8.43 -4.08 6.31
N CYS A 150 8.42 -5.38 6.58
CA CYS A 150 9.34 -6.33 5.98
C CYS A 150 8.56 -7.57 5.52
N THR A 151 9.04 -8.20 4.45
CA THR A 151 8.63 -9.54 4.04
C THR A 151 9.87 -10.32 3.65
N GLU A 152 9.93 -11.59 4.01
CA GLU A 152 11.11 -12.44 3.82
C GLU A 152 10.78 -13.68 3.00
N SER A 153 11.80 -14.24 2.35
CA SER A 153 11.76 -15.51 1.59
C SER A 153 11.86 -16.73 2.48
#